data_AF-A0A9W7G7R6-F1
#
_entry.id   AF-A0A9W7G7R6-F1
#
_cell.length_a   1.000
_cell.length_b   1.000
_cell.length_c   1.000
_cell.angle_alpha   90.00
_cell.angle_beta   90.00
_cell.angle_gamma   90.00
#
_symmetry.space_group_name_H-M   'P 1'
#
loop_
_entity.id
_entity.type
_entity.pdbx_description
1 polymer ?
#
loop_
_entity_poly.entity_id
_entity_poly.type
_entity_poly.pdbx_seq_one_letter_code
_entity_poly.pdbx_strand_id
1 'polypeptide(L)'
;MASKSGVNIMDSMGIPPGLTGDRLALFTALSSKARSSYPPPFQNSPQEGPVSTPSGDRTLSLGQWAMARRSKAPKDSGSTGKLGPGFPTMDTIVRELGGVDGFFLMFGLHYCFMFSNPRMNVLFDSRHADTSVSALEHGKRVAATLLDEALHTNFYRQLGRGFSGAFAVMGTHNQAKMCPMRPRSQQVDLPQGHRKANRRFTTKQRDTWVGQLMCGAEDLGASKKFVEEWGMWLAMTTSAYAPFFNEDTGELEWMEETRYG
;
A
#
# COMPACT_ATOMS: atom_id res chain seq x y z
N MET A 1 -7.03 14.85 -23.11
CA MET A 1 -6.24 14.29 -24.22
C MET A 1 -5.76 12.91 -23.80
N ALA A 2 -6.34 11.83 -24.34
CA ALA A 2 -5.96 10.47 -23.99
C ALA A 2 -4.78 10.03 -24.89
N SER A 3 -3.67 9.64 -24.26
CA SER A 3 -2.53 9.02 -24.94
C SER A 3 -2.98 7.76 -25.69
N LYS A 4 -2.67 7.68 -26.99
CA LYS A 4 -2.88 6.52 -27.88
C LYS A 4 -1.85 5.40 -27.68
N SER A 5 -1.21 5.27 -26.51
CA SER A 5 -0.42 4.09 -26.19
C SER A 5 -1.35 3.03 -25.60
N GLY A 6 -1.84 2.11 -26.46
CA GLY A 6 -2.63 0.94 -26.08
C GLY A 6 -1.83 -0.07 -25.27
N VAL A 7 -1.34 0.34 -24.10
CA VAL A 7 -0.71 -0.57 -23.14
C VAL A 7 -1.82 -1.43 -22.55
N ASN A 8 -1.84 -2.71 -22.92
CA ASN A 8 -2.71 -3.67 -22.25
C ASN A 8 -2.15 -3.91 -20.84
N ILE A 9 -2.68 -3.18 -19.85
CA ILE A 9 -2.21 -3.28 -18.47
C ILE A 9 -2.42 -4.67 -17.84
N MET A 10 -3.29 -5.49 -18.41
CA MET A 10 -3.48 -6.88 -17.98
C MET A 10 -2.17 -7.67 -18.12
N ASP A 11 -1.45 -7.43 -19.22
CA ASP A 11 -0.22 -8.13 -19.57
C ASP A 11 1.02 -7.43 -19.02
N SER A 12 0.85 -6.35 -18.26
CA SER A 12 1.97 -5.61 -17.67
C SER A 12 2.84 -6.56 -16.85
N MET A 13 4.13 -6.61 -17.17
CA MET A 13 5.13 -7.31 -16.38
C MET A 13 5.81 -6.39 -15.37
N GLY A 14 5.34 -5.15 -15.21
CA GLY A 14 6.02 -4.15 -14.39
C GLY A 14 7.37 -3.69 -14.95
N ILE A 15 7.62 -3.92 -16.25
CA ILE A 15 8.85 -3.51 -16.94
C ILE A 15 8.45 -2.46 -17.98
N PRO A 16 8.78 -1.17 -17.78
CA PRO A 16 8.46 -0.12 -18.74
C PRO A 16 9.03 -0.38 -20.15
N PRO A 17 8.27 -0.09 -21.20
CA PRO A 17 8.77 -0.18 -22.57
C PRO A 17 9.90 0.83 -22.79
N GLY A 18 11.00 0.39 -23.39
CA GLY A 18 12.13 1.25 -23.76
C GLY A 18 13.24 1.37 -22.71
N LEU A 19 13.16 0.65 -21.58
CA LEU A 19 14.33 0.49 -20.70
C LEU A 19 15.45 -0.27 -21.41
N THR A 20 16.70 0.13 -21.15
CA THR A 20 17.91 -0.50 -21.68
C THR A 20 18.99 -0.62 -20.59
N GLY A 21 20.05 -1.37 -20.88
CA GLY A 21 21.24 -1.50 -20.03
C GLY A 21 20.92 -1.97 -18.60
N ASP A 22 21.63 -1.41 -17.63
CA ASP A 22 21.53 -1.78 -16.21
C ASP A 22 20.12 -1.55 -15.64
N ARG A 23 19.42 -0.52 -16.12
CA ARG A 23 18.05 -0.22 -15.66
C ARG A 23 17.05 -1.28 -16.11
N LEU A 24 17.19 -1.80 -17.33
CA LEU A 24 16.39 -2.93 -17.79
C LEU A 24 16.68 -4.20 -16.96
N ALA A 25 17.97 -4.47 -16.69
CA ALA A 25 18.36 -5.63 -15.89
C ALA A 25 17.78 -5.56 -14.47
N LEU A 26 17.86 -4.39 -13.83
CA LEU A 26 17.28 -4.12 -12.51
C LEU A 26 15.77 -4.38 -12.48
N PHE A 27 15.02 -3.74 -13.39
CA PHE A 27 13.56 -3.90 -13.47
C PHE A 27 13.15 -5.34 -13.77
N THR A 28 13.91 -6.04 -14.63
CA THR A 28 13.67 -7.45 -14.93
C THR A 28 13.83 -8.33 -13.68
N ALA A 29 14.91 -8.12 -12.91
CA ALA A 29 15.16 -8.88 -11.69
C ALA A 29 14.09 -8.63 -10.62
N LEU A 30 13.73 -7.35 -10.41
CA LEU A 30 12.71 -6.95 -9.44
C LEU A 30 11.31 -7.42 -9.85
N SER A 31 10.98 -7.36 -11.13
CA SER A 31 9.74 -7.93 -11.67
C SER A 31 9.65 -9.43 -11.45
N SER A 32 10.72 -10.17 -11.76
CA SER A 32 10.80 -11.60 -11.52
C SER A 32 10.56 -11.94 -10.03
N LYS A 33 11.21 -11.21 -9.12
CA LYS A 33 10.99 -11.31 -7.67
C LYS A 33 9.52 -11.06 -7.30
N ALA A 34 8.91 -9.98 -7.80
CA ALA A 34 7.52 -9.64 -7.47
C ALA A 34 6.51 -10.65 -8.03
N ARG A 35 6.78 -11.22 -9.20
CA ARG A 35 5.91 -12.25 -9.82
C ARG A 35 6.01 -13.61 -9.14
N SER A 36 7.15 -13.92 -8.52
CA SER A 36 7.40 -15.19 -7.82
C SER A 36 7.15 -15.10 -6.31
N SER A 37 6.87 -13.92 -5.77
CA SER A 37 6.56 -13.71 -4.35
C SER A 37 5.05 -13.83 -4.10
N TYR A 38 4.66 -14.67 -3.14
CA TYR A 38 3.27 -14.94 -2.76
C TYR A 38 3.08 -14.72 -1.26
N PRO A 39 1.84 -14.49 -0.78
CA PRO A 39 1.58 -14.42 0.66
C PRO A 39 2.05 -15.70 1.36
N PRO A 40 2.41 -15.63 2.66
CA PRO A 40 2.75 -16.83 3.40
C PRO A 40 1.56 -17.81 3.43
N PRO A 41 1.81 -19.12 3.63
CA PRO A 41 0.74 -20.07 3.85
C PRO A 41 -0.14 -19.65 5.02
N PHE A 42 -1.45 -19.68 4.82
CA PHE A 42 -2.40 -19.36 5.88
C PHE A 42 -2.22 -20.30 7.08
N GLN A 43 -2.14 -19.69 8.26
CA GLN A 43 -2.15 -20.40 9.55
C GLN A 43 -3.43 -20.03 10.29
N ASN A 44 -4.26 -21.00 10.67
CA ASN A 44 -5.50 -20.73 11.40
C ASN A 44 -5.26 -20.48 12.91
N SER A 45 -4.20 -19.73 13.22
CA SER A 45 -3.74 -19.49 14.57
C SER A 45 -3.04 -18.13 14.66
N PRO A 46 -3.18 -17.40 15.77
CA PRO A 46 -2.46 -16.15 15.99
C PRO A 46 -0.95 -16.35 15.87
N GLN A 47 -0.28 -15.44 15.15
CA GLN A 47 1.17 -15.38 15.10
C GLN A 47 1.69 -14.51 16.25
N GLU A 48 2.18 -15.18 17.29
CA GLU A 48 2.78 -14.53 18.46
C GLU A 48 4.32 -14.49 18.32
N GLY A 49 4.96 -13.53 18.98
CA GLY A 49 6.42 -13.44 19.02
C GLY A 49 6.99 -12.16 18.37
N PRO A 50 8.31 -12.09 18.16
CA PRO A 50 8.97 -10.89 17.68
C PRO A 50 8.55 -10.57 16.26
N VAL A 51 8.13 -9.32 16.04
CA VAL A 51 7.80 -8.79 14.70
C VAL A 51 8.95 -7.98 14.09
N SER A 52 10.08 -7.89 14.79
CA SER A 52 11.27 -7.13 14.38
C SER A 52 12.11 -7.95 13.42
N THR A 53 12.49 -7.31 12.31
CA THR A 53 13.45 -7.82 11.32
C THR A 53 14.21 -6.62 10.76
N PRO A 54 15.47 -6.74 10.31
CA PRO A 54 16.20 -5.60 9.78
C PRO A 54 15.47 -4.85 8.65
N SER A 55 14.87 -5.61 7.71
CA SER A 55 14.03 -5.06 6.64
C SER A 55 12.75 -4.42 7.17
N GLY A 56 12.03 -5.12 8.06
CA GLY A 56 10.78 -4.64 8.63
C GLY A 56 10.94 -3.40 9.50
N ASP A 57 12.08 -3.26 10.18
CA ASP A 57 12.37 -2.13 11.06
C ASP A 57 12.88 -0.92 10.27
N ARG A 58 13.63 -1.16 9.19
CA ARG A 58 13.94 -0.10 8.20
C ARG A 58 12.65 0.51 7.63
N THR A 59 11.72 -0.33 7.19
CA THR A 59 10.44 0.16 6.63
C THR A 59 9.60 0.89 7.68
N LEU A 60 9.56 0.41 8.92
CA LEU A 60 8.89 1.12 10.01
C LEU A 60 9.51 2.49 10.26
N SER A 61 10.85 2.56 10.33
CA SER A 61 11.58 3.81 10.57
C SER A 61 11.35 4.85 9.47
N LEU A 62 11.37 4.45 8.19
CA LEU A 62 11.06 5.32 7.07
C LEU A 62 9.61 5.84 7.12
N GLY A 63 8.67 4.95 7.46
CA GLY A 63 7.27 5.31 7.67
C GLY A 63 7.09 6.35 8.77
N GLN A 64 7.72 6.13 9.93
CA GLN A 64 7.71 7.06 11.05
C GLN A 64 8.33 8.40 10.68
N TRP A 65 9.43 8.39 9.92
CA TRP A 65 10.05 9.61 9.38
C TRP A 65 9.06 10.41 8.53
N ALA A 66 8.31 9.74 7.65
CA ALA A 66 7.32 10.36 6.76
C ALA A 66 6.11 10.87 7.56
N MET A 67 5.61 10.09 8.50
CA MET A 67 4.51 10.47 9.39
C MET A 67 4.86 11.71 10.22
N ALA A 68 6.09 11.83 10.71
CA ALA A 68 6.53 12.99 11.48
C ALA A 68 6.69 14.27 10.63
N ARG A 69 6.76 14.16 9.30
CA ARG A 69 7.01 15.28 8.37
C ARG A 69 5.86 15.58 7.44
N ARG A 70 4.82 14.75 7.43
CA ARG A 70 3.64 14.96 6.59
C ARG A 70 2.97 16.29 6.95
N SER A 71 2.39 16.91 5.93
CA SER A 71 1.36 17.92 6.16
C SER A 71 0.09 17.24 6.67
N LYS A 72 -0.74 18.01 7.37
CA LYS A 72 -2.11 17.59 7.68
C LYS A 72 -2.88 17.26 6.40
N ALA A 73 -3.77 16.28 6.47
CA ALA A 73 -4.65 15.94 5.37
C ALA A 73 -5.52 17.17 5.01
N PRO A 74 -5.68 17.49 3.73
CA PRO A 74 -6.37 18.71 3.30
C PRO A 74 -7.88 18.70 3.58
N LYS A 75 -8.48 17.54 3.86
CA LYS A 75 -9.90 17.37 4.19
C LYS A 75 -10.13 16.17 5.12
N ASP A 76 -11.13 16.29 5.98
CA ASP A 76 -11.73 15.19 6.76
C ASP A 76 -12.34 14.16 5.81
N SER A 77 -11.64 13.07 5.54
CA SER A 77 -12.16 12.00 4.69
C SER A 77 -13.06 11.03 5.46
N GLY A 78 -14.17 11.56 5.99
CA GLY A 78 -15.21 10.75 6.62
C GLY A 78 -15.87 9.73 5.65
N SER A 79 -15.67 9.88 4.34
CA SER A 79 -16.28 8.99 3.32
C SER A 79 -15.50 8.74 2.03
N THR A 80 -14.53 9.58 1.65
CA THR A 80 -13.64 9.31 0.51
C THR A 80 -12.29 9.96 0.77
N GLY A 81 -11.23 9.16 0.87
CA GLY A 81 -9.85 9.64 0.89
C GLY A 81 -9.50 10.25 -0.47
N LYS A 82 -10.19 11.32 -0.86
CA LYS A 82 -9.92 12.05 -2.10
C LYS A 82 -8.49 12.53 -2.01
N LEU A 83 -7.65 11.88 -2.81
CA LEU A 83 -6.25 12.22 -2.95
C LEU A 83 -6.20 13.67 -3.43
N GLY A 84 -5.53 14.53 -2.67
CA GLY A 84 -5.39 15.93 -3.04
C GLY A 84 -4.71 16.06 -4.40
N PRO A 85 -5.06 17.08 -5.21
CA PRO A 85 -4.41 17.28 -6.50
C PRO A 85 -2.91 17.52 -6.31
N GLY A 86 -2.10 17.08 -7.28
CA GLY A 86 -0.75 17.61 -7.48
C GLY A 86 0.42 16.65 -7.25
N PHE A 87 0.22 15.48 -6.62
CA PHE A 87 1.30 14.49 -6.48
C PHE A 87 0.78 13.06 -6.32
N PRO A 88 1.46 12.04 -6.86
CA PRO A 88 2.44 12.16 -7.95
C PRO A 88 1.71 12.55 -9.25
N THR A 89 2.33 13.37 -10.10
CA THR A 89 1.84 13.60 -11.46
C THR A 89 2.24 12.45 -12.38
N MET A 90 1.51 12.23 -13.48
CA MET A 90 1.92 11.21 -14.47
C MET A 90 3.34 11.47 -15.01
N ASP A 91 3.71 12.72 -15.25
CA ASP A 91 5.08 13.08 -15.67
C ASP A 91 6.14 12.69 -14.64
N THR A 92 5.81 12.83 -13.35
CA THR A 92 6.69 12.38 -12.27
C THR A 92 6.81 10.85 -12.25
N ILE A 93 5.70 10.13 -12.44
CA ILE A 93 5.72 8.66 -12.55
C ILE A 93 6.56 8.21 -13.75
N VAL A 94 6.40 8.86 -14.91
CA VAL A 94 7.19 8.57 -16.12
C VAL A 94 8.68 8.80 -15.86
N ARG A 95 9.04 9.96 -15.30
CA ARG A 95 10.44 10.31 -15.06
C ARG A 95 11.11 9.39 -14.03
N GLU A 96 10.46 9.15 -12.90
CA GLU A 96 11.07 8.47 -11.77
C GLU A 96 11.01 6.95 -11.93
N LEU A 97 9.90 6.43 -12.45
CA LEU A 97 9.60 4.99 -12.47
C LEU A 97 9.51 4.41 -13.88
N GLY A 98 9.60 5.22 -14.94
CA GLY A 98 9.41 4.77 -16.32
C GLY A 98 7.95 4.63 -16.71
N GLY A 99 7.00 5.12 -15.92
CA GLY A 99 5.57 5.11 -16.24
C GLY A 99 4.78 4.09 -15.42
N VAL A 100 3.60 3.73 -15.92
CA VAL A 100 2.61 2.92 -15.19
C VAL A 100 3.16 1.54 -14.83
N ASP A 101 3.94 0.90 -15.72
CA ASP A 101 4.57 -0.40 -15.43
C ASP A 101 5.51 -0.33 -14.22
N GLY A 102 6.36 0.69 -14.14
CA GLY A 102 7.24 0.87 -12.98
C GLY A 102 6.47 1.22 -11.72
N PHE A 103 5.36 1.96 -11.84
CA PHE A 103 4.45 2.22 -10.73
C PHE A 103 3.79 0.93 -10.22
N PHE A 104 3.35 0.04 -11.10
CA PHE A 104 2.85 -1.29 -10.73
C PHE A 104 3.94 -2.14 -10.06
N LEU A 105 5.16 -2.12 -10.58
CA LEU A 105 6.28 -2.84 -9.99
C LEU A 105 6.63 -2.31 -8.60
N MET A 106 6.62 -0.99 -8.39
CA MET A 106 6.85 -0.37 -7.08
C MET A 106 5.88 -0.92 -6.03
N PHE A 107 4.58 -0.99 -6.38
CA PHE A 107 3.58 -1.60 -5.51
C PHE A 107 3.75 -3.12 -5.40
N GLY A 108 4.25 -3.81 -6.43
CA GLY A 108 4.62 -5.22 -6.36
C GLY A 108 5.75 -5.49 -5.35
N LEU A 109 6.76 -4.62 -5.31
CA LEU A 109 7.84 -4.69 -4.32
C LEU A 109 7.33 -4.40 -2.91
N HIS A 110 6.42 -3.43 -2.76
CA HIS A 110 5.71 -3.22 -1.50
C HIS A 110 5.07 -4.51 -0.98
N TYR A 111 4.37 -5.27 -1.83
CA TYR A 111 3.80 -6.57 -1.41
C TYR A 111 4.86 -7.65 -1.11
N CYS A 112 6.02 -7.63 -1.78
CA CYS A 112 7.13 -8.50 -1.39
C CYS A 112 7.56 -8.23 0.06
N PHE A 113 7.64 -6.95 0.45
CA PHE A 113 7.92 -6.58 1.84
C PHE A 113 6.77 -6.95 2.77
N MET A 114 5.51 -6.77 2.37
CA MET A 114 4.36 -7.15 3.20
C MET A 114 4.34 -8.65 3.49
N PHE A 115 4.62 -9.50 2.50
CA PHE A 115 4.62 -10.95 2.66
C PHE A 115 5.76 -11.48 3.53
N SER A 116 6.91 -10.80 3.50
CA SER A 116 8.10 -11.19 4.25
C SER A 116 8.21 -10.56 5.63
N ASN A 117 7.47 -9.49 5.92
CA ASN A 117 7.50 -8.80 7.22
C ASN A 117 6.48 -9.43 8.20
N PRO A 118 6.93 -10.01 9.33
CA PRO A 118 6.03 -10.62 10.33
C PRO A 118 4.94 -9.68 10.89
N ARG A 119 5.16 -8.36 10.85
CA ARG A 119 4.18 -7.34 11.28
C ARG A 119 2.99 -7.21 10.32
N MET A 120 3.23 -7.53 9.05
CA MET A 120 2.32 -7.28 7.92
C MET A 120 1.79 -8.57 7.30
N ASN A 121 2.54 -9.66 7.36
CA ASN A 121 2.18 -10.91 6.70
C ASN A 121 0.93 -11.57 7.32
N VAL A 122 0.64 -11.27 8.59
CA VAL A 122 -0.58 -11.66 9.33
C VAL A 122 -1.87 -11.06 8.77
N LEU A 123 -1.77 -10.13 7.83
CA LEU A 123 -2.91 -9.47 7.17
C LEU A 123 -3.45 -10.29 5.99
N PHE A 124 -2.78 -11.37 5.60
CA PHE A 124 -3.06 -12.12 4.38
C PHE A 124 -3.63 -13.50 4.65
N ASP A 125 -4.89 -13.70 4.28
CA ASP A 125 -5.51 -15.03 4.26
C ASP A 125 -5.40 -15.63 2.85
N SER A 126 -4.38 -16.46 2.65
CA SER A 126 -4.05 -17.08 1.35
C SER A 126 -5.08 -18.10 0.88
N ARG A 127 -6.17 -18.37 1.63
CA ARG A 127 -7.26 -19.25 1.17
C ARG A 127 -8.19 -18.53 0.20
N HIS A 128 -8.20 -17.20 0.22
CA HIS A 128 -9.04 -16.41 -0.67
C HIS A 128 -8.33 -16.17 -2.00
N ALA A 129 -9.01 -16.44 -3.12
CA ALA A 129 -8.48 -16.22 -4.46
C ALA A 129 -8.00 -14.78 -4.69
N ASP A 130 -8.63 -13.80 -4.03
CA ASP A 130 -8.23 -12.41 -4.13
C ASP A 130 -6.88 -12.12 -3.44
N THR A 131 -6.57 -12.89 -2.40
CA THR A 131 -5.32 -12.77 -1.64
C THR A 131 -4.23 -13.70 -2.16
N SER A 132 -4.60 -14.86 -2.70
CA SER A 132 -3.70 -15.89 -3.22
C SER A 132 -3.14 -15.59 -4.62
N VAL A 133 -2.64 -14.38 -4.82
CA VAL A 133 -1.97 -13.96 -6.06
C VAL A 133 -0.57 -13.45 -5.76
N SER A 134 0.24 -13.30 -6.81
CA SER A 134 1.61 -12.81 -6.66
C SER A 134 1.63 -11.37 -6.16
N ALA A 135 2.78 -10.95 -5.63
CA ALA A 135 2.99 -9.59 -5.13
C ALA A 135 2.77 -8.56 -6.25
N LEU A 136 3.22 -8.83 -7.47
CA LEU A 136 2.97 -7.94 -8.61
C LEU A 136 1.47 -7.78 -8.92
N GLU A 137 0.70 -8.86 -8.88
CA GLU A 137 -0.75 -8.79 -9.15
C GLU A 137 -1.52 -8.03 -8.06
N HIS A 138 -1.12 -8.19 -6.79
CA HIS A 138 -1.60 -7.32 -5.71
C HIS A 138 -1.20 -5.86 -5.97
N GLY A 139 0.05 -5.64 -6.36
CA GLY A 139 0.60 -4.32 -6.62
C GLY A 139 -0.18 -3.57 -7.70
N LYS A 140 -0.48 -4.22 -8.84
CA LYS A 140 -1.31 -3.67 -9.91
C LYS A 140 -2.67 -3.17 -9.41
N ARG A 141 -3.35 -3.95 -8.56
CA ARG A 141 -4.71 -3.61 -8.08
C ARG A 141 -4.71 -2.35 -7.22
N VAL A 142 -3.79 -2.26 -6.26
CA VAL A 142 -3.69 -1.10 -5.38
C VAL A 142 -3.21 0.12 -6.15
N ALA A 143 -2.17 -0.04 -6.96
CA ALA A 143 -1.64 1.03 -7.81
C ALA A 143 -2.69 1.58 -8.76
N ALA A 144 -3.47 0.72 -9.43
CA ALA A 144 -4.55 1.12 -10.33
C ALA A 144 -5.66 1.87 -9.58
N THR A 145 -6.01 1.44 -8.37
CA THR A 145 -6.96 2.18 -7.51
C THR A 145 -6.45 3.59 -7.23
N LEU A 146 -5.18 3.73 -6.87
CA LEU A 146 -4.58 5.02 -6.54
C LEU A 146 -4.50 5.94 -7.77
N LEU A 147 -4.11 5.41 -8.94
CA LEU A 147 -4.06 6.17 -10.19
C LEU A 147 -5.45 6.64 -10.62
N ASP A 148 -6.48 5.79 -10.49
CA ASP A 148 -7.85 6.15 -10.84
C ASP A 148 -8.37 7.27 -9.93
N GLU A 149 -8.07 7.22 -8.63
CA GLU A 149 -8.48 8.24 -7.66
C GLU A 149 -7.69 9.55 -7.79
N ALA A 150 -6.36 9.49 -7.97
CA ALA A 150 -5.49 10.67 -7.99
C ALA A 150 -5.45 11.36 -9.37
N LEU A 151 -5.48 10.57 -10.45
CA LEU A 151 -5.21 11.02 -11.81
C LEU A 151 -6.37 10.79 -12.77
N HIS A 152 -7.52 10.34 -12.28
CA HIS A 152 -8.74 10.11 -13.07
C HIS A 152 -8.50 9.15 -14.25
N THR A 153 -7.64 8.15 -14.05
CA THR A 153 -7.46 7.04 -14.99
C THR A 153 -8.61 6.03 -14.88
N ASN A 154 -8.52 4.92 -15.62
CA ASN A 154 -9.49 3.82 -15.57
C ASN A 154 -8.81 2.45 -15.50
N PHE A 155 -7.60 2.40 -14.95
CA PHE A 155 -6.78 1.19 -14.91
C PHE A 155 -7.44 0.09 -14.05
N TYR A 156 -8.12 0.42 -12.95
CA TYR A 156 -8.75 -0.61 -12.12
C TYR A 156 -9.85 -1.34 -12.90
N ARG A 157 -10.61 -0.58 -13.71
CA ARG A 157 -11.61 -1.15 -14.62
C ARG A 157 -10.96 -1.99 -15.72
N GLN A 158 -9.87 -1.51 -16.32
CA GLN A 158 -9.11 -2.25 -17.33
C GLN A 158 -8.55 -3.57 -16.79
N LEU A 159 -8.27 -3.68 -15.49
CA LEU A 159 -7.89 -4.94 -14.83
C LEU A 159 -9.05 -5.94 -14.70
N GLY A 160 -10.25 -5.62 -15.20
CA GLY A 160 -11.44 -6.46 -15.06
C GLY A 160 -12.03 -6.49 -13.64
N ARG A 161 -11.69 -5.50 -12.80
CA ARG A 161 -12.01 -5.49 -11.35
C ARG A 161 -13.26 -4.69 -10.99
N GLY A 162 -14.05 -4.28 -11.99
CA GLY A 162 -15.28 -3.51 -11.80
C GLY A 162 -15.05 -1.99 -11.87
N PHE A 163 -15.95 -1.22 -11.25
CA PHE A 163 -16.02 0.23 -11.46
C PHE A 163 -15.14 1.06 -10.52
N SER A 164 -14.76 0.56 -9.34
CA SER A 164 -13.99 1.32 -8.36
C SER A 164 -13.21 0.44 -7.39
N GLY A 165 -11.92 0.72 -7.29
CA GLY A 165 -11.04 0.08 -6.32
C GLY A 165 -11.32 0.50 -4.88
N ALA A 166 -11.78 1.74 -4.66
CA ALA A 166 -12.10 2.24 -3.32
C ALA A 166 -13.16 1.38 -2.61
N PHE A 167 -14.19 0.93 -3.34
CA PHE A 167 -15.20 0.01 -2.79
C PHE A 167 -14.64 -1.40 -2.55
N ALA A 168 -13.79 -1.90 -3.45
CA ALA A 168 -13.19 -3.22 -3.31
C ALA A 168 -12.25 -3.31 -2.10
N VAL A 169 -11.51 -2.24 -1.81
CA VAL A 169 -10.59 -2.13 -0.66
C VAL A 169 -11.31 -2.28 0.68
N MET A 170 -12.58 -1.86 0.80
CA MET A 170 -13.33 -2.00 2.05
C MET A 170 -13.52 -3.47 2.46
N GLY A 171 -13.86 -4.33 1.48
CA GLY A 171 -14.05 -5.76 1.71
C GLY A 171 -12.75 -6.45 2.11
N THR A 172 -11.66 -6.18 1.40
CA THR A 172 -10.35 -6.77 1.67
C THR A 172 -9.78 -6.30 3.01
N HIS A 173 -9.95 -5.02 3.37
CA HIS A 173 -9.53 -4.53 4.68
C HIS A 173 -10.34 -5.14 5.83
N ASN A 174 -11.65 -5.34 5.66
CA ASN A 174 -12.45 -6.05 6.66
C ASN A 174 -11.95 -7.49 6.85
N GLN A 175 -11.62 -8.19 5.77
CA GLN A 175 -11.00 -9.53 5.85
C GLN A 175 -9.65 -9.49 6.58
N ALA A 176 -8.75 -8.58 6.19
CA ALA A 176 -7.43 -8.44 6.80
C ALA A 176 -7.49 -8.09 8.30
N LYS A 177 -8.49 -7.30 8.71
CA LYS A 177 -8.76 -6.99 10.12
C LYS A 177 -9.24 -8.20 10.91
N MET A 178 -10.02 -9.07 10.27
CA MET A 178 -10.58 -10.29 10.88
C MET A 178 -9.67 -11.51 10.78
N CYS A 179 -8.50 -11.39 10.11
CA CYS A 179 -7.60 -12.51 9.89
C CYS A 179 -7.18 -13.19 11.22
N PRO A 180 -7.37 -14.52 11.37
CA PRO A 180 -6.98 -15.28 12.56
C PRO A 180 -5.48 -15.29 12.86
N MET A 181 -4.64 -15.01 11.85
CA MET A 181 -3.18 -14.93 11.99
C MET A 181 -2.71 -13.72 12.78
N ARG A 182 -3.55 -12.69 12.93
CA ARG A 182 -3.18 -11.50 13.71
C ARG A 182 -2.83 -11.88 15.15
N PRO A 183 -1.88 -11.19 15.80
CA PRO A 183 -1.64 -11.36 17.23
C PRO A 183 -2.91 -11.17 18.04
N ARG A 184 -3.09 -11.93 19.13
CA ARG A 184 -4.32 -11.85 19.96
C ARG A 184 -4.60 -10.43 20.46
N SER A 185 -3.54 -9.68 20.79
CA SER A 185 -3.62 -8.28 21.20
C SER A 185 -4.27 -7.37 20.14
N GLN A 186 -4.24 -7.76 18.87
CA GLN A 186 -4.83 -7.03 17.74
C GLN A 186 -6.18 -7.62 17.27
N GLN A 187 -6.62 -8.73 17.89
CA GLN A 187 -7.91 -9.36 17.64
C GLN A 187 -9.01 -8.86 18.58
N VAL A 188 -8.77 -7.72 19.22
CA VAL A 188 -9.69 -7.08 20.15
C VAL A 188 -10.65 -6.15 19.41
N ASP A 189 -11.90 -6.13 19.88
CA ASP A 189 -12.85 -5.12 19.46
C ASP A 189 -12.46 -3.77 20.02
N LEU A 190 -13.04 -2.73 19.42
CA LEU A 190 -12.77 -1.37 19.85
C LEU A 190 -13.56 -1.01 21.10
N PRO A 191 -13.10 0.00 21.87
CA PRO A 191 -13.86 0.50 22.99
C PRO A 191 -15.32 0.75 22.58
N GLN A 192 -16.26 0.29 23.41
CA GLN A 192 -17.70 0.29 23.15
C GLN A 192 -18.19 1.68 22.72
N GLY A 193 -19.00 1.75 21.64
CA GLY A 193 -19.77 2.95 21.27
C GLY A 193 -19.58 3.50 19.85
N HIS A 194 -18.71 2.95 19.00
CA HIS A 194 -18.45 3.49 17.66
C HIS A 194 -19.02 2.64 16.52
N ARG A 195 -19.72 3.26 15.55
CA ARG A 195 -20.38 2.56 14.42
C ARG A 195 -19.42 1.81 13.47
N LYS A 196 -18.12 2.16 13.49
CA LYS A 196 -17.05 1.48 12.73
C LYS A 196 -16.16 0.58 13.62
N ALA A 197 -16.69 0.08 14.74
CA ALA A 197 -15.95 -0.63 15.79
C ALA A 197 -15.44 -2.05 15.42
N ASN A 198 -15.00 -2.29 14.19
CA ASN A 198 -14.32 -3.54 13.82
C ASN A 198 -12.82 -3.48 14.21
N ARG A 199 -12.16 -4.63 14.36
CA ARG A 199 -10.70 -4.76 14.57
C ARG A 199 -9.88 -3.75 13.73
N ARG A 200 -8.79 -3.17 14.26
CA ARG A 200 -8.03 -2.08 13.61
C ARG A 200 -6.66 -2.50 13.10
N PHE A 201 -6.18 -1.76 12.11
CA PHE A 201 -4.75 -1.71 11.81
C PHE A 201 -4.04 -0.88 12.88
N THR A 202 -2.78 -1.20 13.17
CA THR A 202 -1.98 -0.48 14.16
C THR A 202 -1.21 0.68 13.52
N THR A 203 -0.78 1.65 14.31
CA THR A 203 0.09 2.74 13.83
C THR A 203 1.39 2.16 13.27
N LYS A 204 1.96 1.14 13.90
CA LYS A 204 3.14 0.43 13.38
C LYS A 204 2.88 -0.25 12.04
N GLN A 205 1.68 -0.81 11.81
CA GLN A 205 1.29 -1.37 10.50
C GLN A 205 1.15 -0.28 9.44
N ARG A 206 0.52 0.85 9.77
CA ARG A 206 0.41 2.03 8.88
C ARG A 206 1.78 2.54 8.45
N ASP A 207 2.65 2.79 9.42
CA ASP A 207 3.97 3.37 9.18
C ASP A 207 4.82 2.40 8.35
N THR A 208 4.80 1.12 8.72
CA THR A 208 5.45 0.06 7.92
C THR A 208 4.94 0.04 6.48
N TRP A 209 3.62 0.16 6.27
CA TRP A 209 3.03 0.18 4.92
C TRP A 209 3.56 1.34 4.06
N VAL A 210 3.62 2.56 4.63
CA VAL A 210 4.18 3.73 3.94
C VAL A 210 5.67 3.55 3.64
N GLY A 211 6.46 3.13 4.62
CA GLY A 211 7.89 2.96 4.43
C GLY A 211 8.24 1.83 3.46
N GLN A 212 7.41 0.79 3.33
CA GLN A 212 7.58 -0.25 2.31
C GLN A 212 7.43 0.29 0.88
N LEU A 213 6.51 1.23 0.66
CA LEU A 213 6.36 1.90 -0.64
C LEU A 213 7.53 2.82 -0.94
N MET A 214 8.09 3.48 0.09
CA MET A 214 9.32 4.26 -0.05
C MET A 214 10.50 3.35 -0.44
N CYS A 215 10.69 2.21 0.25
CA CYS A 215 11.71 1.22 -0.13
C CYS A 215 11.51 0.72 -1.57
N GLY A 216 10.28 0.43 -1.99
CA GLY A 216 10.00 -0.01 -3.35
C GLY A 216 10.40 1.03 -4.41
N ALA A 217 10.22 2.33 -4.12
CA ALA A 217 10.68 3.40 -5.00
C ALA A 217 12.22 3.49 -5.03
N GLU A 218 12.88 3.36 -3.89
CA GLU A 218 14.35 3.32 -3.79
C GLU A 218 14.94 2.14 -4.58
N ASP A 219 14.36 0.94 -4.43
CA ASP A 219 14.80 -0.29 -5.11
C ASP A 219 14.73 -0.14 -6.64
N LEU A 220 13.80 0.66 -7.15
CA LEU A 220 13.66 0.96 -8.59
C LEU A 220 14.60 2.08 -9.07
N GLY A 221 15.43 2.62 -8.19
CA GLY A 221 16.37 3.70 -8.51
C GLY A 221 15.71 5.07 -8.65
N ALA A 222 14.55 5.29 -8.03
CA ALA A 222 13.93 6.61 -8.01
C ALA A 222 14.80 7.62 -7.23
N SER A 223 14.69 8.90 -7.55
CA SER A 223 15.47 9.93 -6.86
C SER A 223 15.08 10.03 -5.38
N LYS A 224 16.04 10.38 -4.52
CA LYS A 224 15.79 10.62 -3.08
C LYS A 224 14.66 11.63 -2.87
N LYS A 225 14.62 12.69 -3.68
CA LYS A 225 13.56 13.70 -3.64
C LYS A 225 12.19 13.08 -3.88
N PHE A 226 12.04 12.25 -4.93
CA PHE A 226 10.78 11.57 -5.20
C PHE A 226 10.37 10.65 -4.05
N VAL A 227 11.30 9.86 -3.51
CA VAL A 227 11.04 8.93 -2.40
C VAL A 227 10.51 9.68 -1.17
N GLU A 228 11.13 10.82 -0.82
CA GLU A 228 10.72 11.65 0.31
C GLU A 228 9.35 12.30 0.08
N GLU A 229 9.11 12.91 -1.08
CA GLU A 229 7.82 13.52 -1.44
C GLU A 229 6.69 12.46 -1.47
N TRP A 230 6.98 11.28 -2.02
CA TRP A 230 6.07 10.13 -2.05
C TRP A 230 5.73 9.62 -0.66
N GLY A 231 6.72 9.45 0.21
CA GLY A 231 6.50 9.06 1.60
C GLY A 231 5.59 10.03 2.35
N MET A 232 5.88 11.33 2.28
CA MET A 232 5.08 12.37 2.96
C MET A 232 3.66 12.44 2.42
N TRP A 233 3.49 12.35 1.09
CA TRP A 233 2.17 12.36 0.47
C TRP A 233 1.35 11.12 0.84
N LEU A 234 1.96 9.92 0.84
CA LEU A 234 1.31 8.69 1.30
C LEU A 234 0.96 8.74 2.79
N ALA A 235 1.85 9.28 3.63
CA ALA A 235 1.62 9.41 5.05
C ALA A 235 0.40 10.31 5.34
N MET A 236 0.28 11.42 4.61
CA MET A 236 -0.88 12.31 4.66
C MET A 236 -2.17 11.58 4.25
N THR A 237 -2.18 10.92 3.10
CA THR A 237 -3.40 10.29 2.54
C THR A 237 -3.83 9.05 3.33
N THR A 238 -2.88 8.25 3.80
CA THR A 238 -3.15 7.05 4.62
C THR A 238 -3.67 7.42 6.00
N SER A 239 -3.19 8.52 6.60
CA SER A 239 -3.67 8.97 7.92
C SER A 239 -5.14 9.43 7.89
N ALA A 240 -5.61 9.88 6.73
CA ALA A 240 -7.00 10.28 6.53
C ALA A 240 -7.93 9.07 6.25
N TYR A 241 -7.37 7.90 5.92
CA TYR A 241 -8.12 6.76 5.41
C TYR A 241 -8.88 5.97 6.50
N ALA A 242 -8.25 5.73 7.65
CA ALA A 242 -8.80 4.93 8.72
C ALA A 242 -8.19 5.35 10.06
N PRO A 243 -8.86 5.08 11.18
CA PRO A 243 -8.22 5.26 12.46
C PRO A 243 -7.27 4.09 12.75
N PHE A 244 -6.12 4.39 13.36
CA PHE A 244 -5.07 3.44 13.67
C PHE A 244 -4.90 3.28 15.17
N PHE A 245 -4.69 2.04 15.64
CA PHE A 245 -4.48 1.77 17.05
C PHE A 245 -2.99 1.92 17.42
N ASN A 246 -2.70 2.78 18.39
CA ASN A 246 -1.38 2.90 18.96
C ASN A 246 -1.23 1.85 20.07
N GLU A 247 -0.49 0.78 19.76
CA GLU A 247 -0.25 -0.32 20.70
C GLU A 247 0.55 0.11 21.93
N ASP A 248 1.31 1.20 21.85
CA ASP A 248 2.17 1.66 22.95
C ASP A 248 1.39 2.53 23.95
N THR A 249 0.38 3.29 23.49
CA THR A 249 -0.43 4.16 24.36
C THR A 249 -1.81 3.58 24.66
N GLY A 250 -2.26 2.57 23.90
CA GLY A 250 -3.63 2.05 23.98
C GLY A 250 -4.68 3.01 23.38
N GLU A 251 -4.25 4.10 22.75
CA GLU A 251 -5.12 5.10 22.18
C GLU A 251 -5.31 4.90 20.68
N LEU A 252 -6.35 5.53 20.15
CA LEU A 252 -6.60 5.59 18.72
C LEU A 252 -5.97 6.86 18.19
N GLU A 253 -5.02 6.70 17.26
CA GLU A 253 -4.63 7.80 16.40
C GLU A 253 -5.78 7.99 15.40
N TRP A 254 -6.68 8.89 15.78
CA TRP A 254 -7.82 9.26 14.95
C TRP A 254 -7.34 9.95 13.69
N MET A 255 -8.14 9.80 12.64
CA MET A 255 -8.03 10.64 11.45
C MET A 255 -8.00 12.09 11.93
N GLU A 256 -7.32 12.96 11.20
CA GLU A 256 -7.31 14.41 11.50
C GLU A 256 -8.69 15.08 11.33
N GLU A 257 -9.77 14.30 11.48
CA GLU A 257 -11.14 14.75 11.67
C GLU A 257 -11.20 15.71 12.87
N THR A 258 -11.89 16.83 12.68
CA THR A 258 -12.26 17.66 13.81
C THR A 258 -13.02 16.80 14.83
N ARG A 259 -12.73 17.00 16.13
CA ARG A 259 -13.26 16.17 17.24
C ARG A 259 -14.80 16.09 17.29
N TYR A 260 -15.46 16.94 16.53
CA TYR A 260 -16.87 16.89 16.15
C TYR A 260 -16.90 17.45 14.72
N GLY A 261 -17.64 16.82 13.80
CA GLY A 261 -17.75 17.30 12.42
C GLY A 261 -18.24 18.74 12.31
#